data_AF-E4YUH4-F1
#
_entry.id   AF-E4YUH4-F1
#
_cell.length_a   1.000
_cell.length_b   1.000
_cell.length_c   1.000
_cell.angle_alpha   90.00
_cell.angle_beta   90.00
_cell.angle_gamma   90.00
#
_symmetry.space_group_name_H-M   'P 1'
#
loop_
_entity.id
_entity.type
_entity.pdbx_description
1 polymer ?
#
loop_
_entity_poly.entity_id
_entity_poly.type
_entity_poly.pdbx_seq_one_letter_code
_entity_poly.pdbx_strand_id
1 'polypeptide(L)'
;IGGGLGSKARREWQHYDRFDIPYSEKGFCYNRVRPKYDIPLTGYEGKCFVVDVTANFYLARTATAGAIRMDPQFEQKAHREFFIDALGKLRIAYCNMFVVGHRQEPYPSKCVDNDKTEYNDRRFPTGQDKTVLERRINELWFYRNNLKCYKDYI
;
A
#
# COMPACT_ATOMS: atom_id res chain seq x y z
N ILE A 1 -7.15 0.21 -14.45
CA ILE A 1 -8.25 0.40 -13.48
C ILE A 1 -8.37 -0.91 -12.70
N GLY A 2 -7.42 -1.17 -11.81
CA GLY A 2 -7.66 -2.08 -10.67
C GLY A 2 -8.34 -1.24 -9.59
N GLY A 3 -9.42 -1.73 -9.01
CA GLY A 3 -10.29 -1.01 -8.07
C GLY A 3 -11.22 0.03 -8.68
N GLY A 4 -12.40 0.20 -8.10
CA GLY A 4 -13.40 1.12 -8.62
C GLY A 4 -14.41 1.51 -7.56
N LEU A 5 -14.33 2.76 -7.12
CA LEU A 5 -15.45 3.44 -6.47
C LEU A 5 -16.27 4.11 -7.57
N GLY A 6 -17.55 3.72 -7.72
CA GLY A 6 -18.54 4.55 -8.41
C GLY A 6 -19.14 4.07 -9.74
N SER A 7 -18.85 2.87 -10.26
CA SER A 7 -19.62 2.31 -11.39
C SER A 7 -20.25 0.96 -11.03
N LYS A 8 -21.56 0.78 -11.31
CA LYS A 8 -22.26 -0.50 -11.10
C LYS A 8 -21.69 -1.65 -11.94
N ALA A 9 -21.10 -1.34 -13.10
CA ALA A 9 -20.41 -2.32 -13.93
C ALA A 9 -18.92 -2.35 -13.61
N ARG A 10 -18.41 -3.52 -13.20
CA ARG A 10 -16.98 -3.78 -13.04
C ARG A 10 -16.37 -4.07 -14.42
N ARG A 11 -15.26 -3.44 -14.77
CA ARG A 11 -14.42 -3.80 -15.93
C ARG A 11 -13.59 -5.04 -15.60
N GLU A 12 -13.07 -5.73 -16.61
CA GLU A 12 -12.27 -6.96 -16.49
C GLU A 12 -11.17 -6.86 -15.40
N TRP A 13 -10.44 -5.75 -15.34
CA TRP A 13 -9.42 -5.52 -14.30
C TRP A 13 -9.98 -5.27 -12.89
N GLN A 14 -11.20 -4.75 -12.76
CA GLN A 14 -11.87 -4.52 -11.48
C GLN A 14 -12.46 -5.81 -10.90
N HIS A 15 -12.61 -6.87 -11.69
CA HIS A 15 -12.91 -8.21 -11.16
C HIS A 15 -11.76 -8.78 -10.34
N TYR A 16 -10.56 -8.25 -10.52
CA TYR A 16 -9.34 -8.66 -9.84
C TYR A 16 -8.96 -7.75 -8.67
N ASP A 17 -9.79 -6.73 -8.37
CA ASP A 17 -9.59 -5.89 -7.19
C ASP A 17 -9.72 -6.73 -5.91
N ARG A 18 -8.76 -6.55 -5.03
CA ARG A 18 -8.68 -7.22 -3.74
C ARG A 18 -9.20 -6.34 -2.61
N PHE A 19 -9.59 -5.11 -2.87
CA PHE A 19 -10.25 -4.25 -1.90
C PHE A 19 -11.78 -4.43 -1.95
N ASP A 20 -12.36 -4.78 -0.82
CA ASP A 20 -13.79 -4.69 -0.58
C ASP A 20 -14.06 -3.46 0.30
N ILE A 21 -14.71 -2.45 -0.28
CA ILE A 21 -15.04 -1.18 0.37
C ILE A 21 -16.57 -1.02 0.37
N PRO A 22 -17.29 -1.66 1.32
CA PRO A 22 -18.73 -1.53 1.43
C PRO A 22 -19.12 -0.08 1.70
N TYR A 23 -20.21 0.35 1.07
CA TYR A 23 -20.77 1.68 1.31
C TYR A 23 -21.26 1.82 2.76
N SER A 24 -21.04 2.99 3.36
CA SER A 24 -21.51 3.33 4.70
C SER A 24 -21.65 4.83 4.83
N GLU A 25 -22.81 5.31 5.26
CA GLU A 25 -23.07 6.72 5.51
C GLU A 25 -22.18 7.29 6.62
N LYS A 26 -21.80 6.45 7.58
CA LYS A 26 -20.97 6.85 8.71
C LYS A 26 -19.49 6.82 8.37
N GLY A 27 -19.07 6.29 7.22
CA GLY A 27 -17.67 6.08 6.86
C GLY A 27 -17.36 4.63 6.53
N PHE A 28 -16.47 4.46 5.58
CA PHE A 28 -16.14 3.20 4.93
C PHE A 28 -15.12 2.40 5.75
N CYS A 29 -15.12 1.09 5.53
CA CYS A 29 -14.01 0.24 5.92
C CYS A 29 -13.53 -0.50 4.69
N TYR A 30 -12.22 -0.63 4.50
CA TYR A 30 -11.70 -1.48 3.44
C TYR A 30 -11.24 -2.82 4.02
N ASN A 31 -11.59 -3.90 3.33
CA ASN A 31 -11.03 -5.22 3.59
C ASN A 31 -10.20 -5.60 2.38
N ARG A 32 -8.92 -5.86 2.58
CA ARG A 32 -8.15 -6.52 1.54
C ARG A 32 -8.39 -8.02 1.64
N VAL A 33 -8.84 -8.64 0.57
CA VAL A 33 -9.15 -10.08 0.50
C VAL A 33 -7.96 -10.79 -0.12
N ARG A 34 -7.46 -11.83 0.56
CA ARG A 34 -6.43 -12.70 -0.01
C ARG A 34 -7.06 -13.50 -1.16
N PRO A 35 -6.49 -13.46 -2.37
CA PRO A 35 -7.06 -14.21 -3.47
C PRO A 35 -6.83 -15.70 -3.23
N LYS A 36 -7.76 -16.54 -3.69
CA LYS A 36 -7.62 -18.00 -3.59
C LYS A 36 -6.49 -18.52 -4.49
N TYR A 37 -6.25 -17.84 -5.61
CA TYR A 37 -5.21 -18.14 -6.59
C TYR A 37 -4.59 -16.85 -7.11
N ASP A 38 -3.33 -16.90 -7.52
CA ASP A 38 -2.70 -15.76 -8.18
C ASP A 38 -3.32 -15.53 -9.56
N ILE A 39 -3.54 -14.26 -9.90
CA ILE A 39 -4.14 -13.88 -11.18
C ILE A 39 -3.00 -13.56 -12.14
N PRO A 40 -2.75 -14.38 -13.18
CA PRO A 40 -1.63 -14.15 -14.08
C PRO A 40 -1.82 -12.86 -14.88
N LEU A 41 -0.72 -12.14 -15.10
CA LEU A 41 -0.69 -11.02 -16.03
C LEU A 41 -0.60 -11.57 -17.46
N THR A 42 -1.53 -11.18 -18.33
CA THR A 42 -1.56 -11.61 -19.74
C THR A 42 -0.22 -11.34 -20.43
N GLY A 43 0.33 -12.38 -21.07
CA GLY A 43 1.64 -12.36 -21.74
C GLY A 43 2.84 -12.61 -20.82
N TYR A 44 2.61 -12.78 -19.51
CA TYR A 44 3.63 -13.06 -18.49
C TYR A 44 3.18 -14.19 -17.54
N GLU A 45 2.45 -15.16 -18.08
CA GLU A 45 1.87 -16.27 -17.33
C GLU A 45 2.93 -17.03 -16.53
N GLY A 46 2.61 -17.34 -15.27
CA GLY A 46 3.51 -18.02 -14.32
C GLY A 46 4.65 -17.15 -13.77
N LYS A 47 4.85 -15.94 -14.30
CA LYS A 47 5.95 -15.03 -13.93
C LYS A 47 5.49 -13.76 -13.25
N CYS A 48 4.36 -13.21 -13.68
CA CYS A 48 3.79 -11.98 -13.14
C CYS A 48 2.31 -12.14 -12.82
N PHE A 49 1.87 -11.45 -11.77
CA PHE A 49 0.54 -11.58 -11.22
C PHE A 49 -0.06 -10.21 -10.93
N VAL A 50 -1.35 -10.03 -11.23
CA VAL A 50 -2.09 -8.81 -10.93
C VAL A 50 -2.27 -8.66 -9.42
N VAL A 51 -1.95 -7.47 -8.92
CA VAL A 51 -2.09 -7.10 -7.51
C VAL A 51 -2.57 -5.66 -7.40
N ASP A 52 -3.16 -5.28 -6.27
CA ASP A 52 -3.46 -3.86 -6.00
C ASP A 52 -2.43 -3.20 -5.07
N VAL A 53 -1.59 -4.00 -4.41
CA VAL A 53 -0.57 -3.53 -3.46
C VAL A 53 0.69 -4.36 -3.64
N THR A 54 1.84 -3.70 -3.72
CA THR A 54 3.17 -4.30 -3.65
C THR A 54 3.85 -3.89 -2.36
N ALA A 55 4.51 -4.80 -1.64
CA ALA A 55 5.27 -4.45 -0.44
C ALA A 55 6.65 -3.89 -0.77
N ASN A 56 7.13 -2.95 0.05
CA ASN A 56 8.49 -2.40 0.06
C ASN A 56 8.92 -1.65 -1.20
N PHE A 57 9.33 -2.35 -2.25
CA PHE A 57 9.96 -1.79 -3.43
C PHE A 57 9.11 -2.02 -4.66
N TYR A 58 8.96 -0.98 -5.48
CA TYR A 58 8.29 -1.07 -6.77
C TYR A 58 8.93 -0.11 -7.77
N LEU A 59 8.84 -0.47 -9.04
CA LEU A 59 9.22 0.39 -10.16
C LEU A 59 7.95 0.79 -10.90
N ALA A 60 7.84 2.06 -11.25
CA ALA A 60 6.68 2.56 -11.96
C ALA A 60 7.04 3.72 -12.88
N ARG A 61 6.22 3.92 -13.93
CA ARG A 61 6.36 5.09 -14.81
C ARG A 61 6.00 6.36 -14.02
N THR A 62 6.88 7.35 -14.03
CA THR A 62 6.67 8.63 -13.34
C THR A 62 5.36 9.30 -13.75
N ALA A 63 5.03 9.28 -15.05
CA ALA A 63 3.80 9.90 -15.57
C ALA A 63 2.51 9.29 -14.99
N THR A 64 2.53 8.01 -14.56
CA THR A 64 1.35 7.35 -14.00
C THR A 64 1.40 7.31 -12.47
N ALA A 65 2.47 6.79 -11.89
CA ALA A 65 2.59 6.69 -10.42
C ALA A 65 2.72 8.06 -9.75
N GLY A 66 3.37 9.01 -10.42
CA GLY A 66 3.49 10.39 -9.94
C GLY A 66 2.18 11.16 -9.91
N ALA A 67 1.11 10.66 -10.54
CA ALA A 67 -0.21 11.26 -10.48
C ALA A 67 -0.98 10.94 -9.18
N ILE A 68 -0.60 9.88 -8.47
CA ILE A 68 -1.21 9.52 -7.18
C ILE A 68 -0.66 10.42 -6.07
N ARG A 69 0.67 10.69 -6.12
CA ARG A 69 1.48 11.42 -5.13
C ARG A 69 1.40 10.81 -3.72
N MET A 70 2.46 11.01 -2.94
CA MET A 70 2.44 10.70 -1.50
C MET A 70 1.96 11.95 -0.77
N ASP A 71 1.02 11.78 0.15
CA ASP A 71 0.57 12.89 0.99
C ASP A 71 1.60 13.18 2.10
N PRO A 72 2.18 14.39 2.13
CA PRO A 72 3.21 14.75 3.10
C PRO A 72 2.70 14.72 4.55
N GLN A 73 1.38 14.70 4.79
CA GLN A 73 0.81 14.53 6.13
C GLN A 73 1.03 13.12 6.70
N PHE A 74 1.19 12.10 5.84
CA PHE A 74 1.54 10.73 6.24
C PHE A 74 3.05 10.58 6.42
N GLU A 75 3.64 11.44 7.26
CA GLU A 75 5.09 11.66 7.42
C GLU A 75 5.94 10.38 7.52
N GLN A 76 5.43 9.34 8.20
CA GLN A 76 6.18 8.12 8.51
C GLN A 76 5.59 6.85 7.91
N LYS A 77 4.30 6.84 7.54
CA LYS A 77 3.56 5.64 7.12
C LYS A 77 2.53 5.98 6.02
N ALA A 78 2.99 6.10 4.79
CA ALA A 78 2.14 6.41 3.64
C ALA A 78 1.88 5.22 2.68
N HIS A 79 2.63 4.11 2.80
CA HIS A 79 2.62 3.05 1.78
C HIS A 79 1.22 2.55 1.42
N ARG A 80 0.34 2.35 2.42
CA ARG A 80 -1.04 1.93 2.21
C ARG A 80 -1.93 3.02 1.63
N GLU A 81 -1.72 4.28 2.04
CA GLU A 81 -2.45 5.44 1.53
C GLU A 81 -2.26 5.57 0.03
N PHE A 82 -1.01 5.53 -0.43
CA PHE A 82 -0.69 5.58 -1.85
C PHE A 82 -1.47 4.54 -2.67
N PHE A 83 -1.52 3.28 -2.22
CA PHE A 83 -2.23 2.24 -2.99
C PHE A 83 -3.75 2.38 -2.94
N ILE A 84 -4.31 2.92 -1.85
CA ILE A 84 -5.75 3.20 -1.80
C ILE A 84 -6.10 4.36 -2.74
N ASP A 85 -5.29 5.41 -2.77
CA ASP A 85 -5.48 6.51 -3.71
C ASP A 85 -5.25 6.12 -5.17
N ALA A 86 -4.46 5.06 -5.38
CA ALA A 86 -4.21 4.44 -6.68
C ALA A 86 -5.36 3.55 -7.18
N LEU A 87 -6.36 3.24 -6.33
CA LEU A 87 -7.53 2.47 -6.77
C LEU A 87 -8.25 3.19 -7.91
N GLY A 88 -8.54 2.43 -8.95
CA GLY A 88 -9.03 2.86 -10.25
C GLY A 88 -7.99 3.47 -11.17
N LYS A 89 -6.86 3.94 -10.66
CA LYS A 89 -5.92 4.80 -11.40
C LYS A 89 -4.69 4.04 -11.88
N LEU A 90 -4.17 3.11 -11.09
CA LEU A 90 -3.01 2.31 -11.48
C LEU A 90 -3.41 0.89 -11.92
N ARG A 91 -2.51 0.26 -12.68
CA ARG A 91 -2.46 -1.19 -12.90
C ARG A 91 -1.15 -1.65 -12.31
N ILE A 92 -1.20 -2.59 -11.39
CA ILE A 92 -0.02 -3.02 -10.64
C ILE A 92 0.12 -4.53 -10.82
N ALA A 93 1.37 -4.97 -10.96
CA ALA A 93 1.71 -6.38 -11.05
C ALA A 93 2.91 -6.67 -10.15
N TYR A 94 2.91 -7.86 -9.57
CA TYR A 94 4.06 -8.44 -8.88
C TYR A 94 4.67 -9.50 -9.80
N CYS A 95 5.99 -9.47 -10.01
CA CYS A 95 6.70 -10.47 -10.79
C CYS A 95 7.70 -11.20 -9.90
N ASN A 96 7.68 -12.54 -9.91
CA ASN A 96 8.52 -13.38 -9.07
C ASN A 96 9.94 -13.63 -9.65
N MET A 97 10.21 -13.13 -10.86
CA MET A 97 11.49 -13.33 -11.54
C MET A 97 12.66 -12.57 -10.88
N PHE A 98 12.36 -11.54 -10.09
CA PHE A 98 13.37 -10.70 -9.44
C PHE A 98 12.97 -10.46 -8.00
N VAL A 99 13.89 -10.74 -7.07
CA VAL A 99 13.68 -10.54 -5.64
C VAL A 99 14.64 -9.48 -5.13
N VAL A 100 14.09 -8.38 -4.61
CA VAL A 100 14.86 -7.38 -3.86
C VAL A 100 14.83 -7.78 -2.40
N GLY A 101 15.94 -8.31 -1.90
CA GLY A 101 16.10 -8.67 -0.49
C GLY A 101 16.50 -7.47 0.37
N HIS A 102 16.11 -7.51 1.64
CA HIS A 102 16.77 -6.69 2.66
C HIS A 102 18.11 -7.36 3.03
N ARG A 103 19.21 -6.61 3.05
CA ARG A 103 20.51 -7.12 3.49
C ARG A 103 20.51 -7.27 5.02
N GLN A 104 20.78 -8.47 5.52
CA GLN A 104 20.78 -8.77 6.97
C GLN A 104 22.14 -8.49 7.65
N GLU A 105 23.25 -8.39 6.89
CA GLU A 105 24.61 -8.27 7.44
C GLU A 105 25.23 -6.86 7.36
N PRO A 106 26.07 -6.46 8.34
CA PRO A 106 26.81 -5.20 8.33
C PRO A 106 28.09 -5.33 7.47
N TYR A 107 28.08 -4.82 6.24
CA TYR A 107 29.28 -4.48 5.47
C TYR A 107 29.66 -3.03 5.81
N PRO A 108 30.95 -2.71 6.09
CA PRO A 108 31.37 -1.79 7.15
C PRO A 108 30.37 -0.65 7.28
N SER A 109 29.52 -0.75 8.32
CA SER A 109 28.36 0.11 8.45
C SER A 109 28.83 1.54 8.60
N LYS A 110 28.75 2.31 7.51
CA LYS A 110 28.94 3.77 7.56
C LYS A 110 27.78 4.46 8.29
N CYS A 111 26.71 3.73 8.62
CA CYS A 111 25.75 4.16 9.63
C CYS A 111 26.42 4.01 11.00
N VAL A 112 26.97 5.11 11.51
CA VAL A 112 27.40 5.25 12.91
C VAL A 112 26.27 4.74 13.78
N ASP A 113 26.52 3.87 14.75
CA ASP A 113 25.47 3.09 15.42
C ASP A 113 24.32 3.93 16.04
N ASN A 114 24.56 5.21 16.33
CA ASN A 114 23.54 6.17 16.76
C ASN A 114 22.43 6.41 15.72
N ASP A 115 22.77 6.38 14.43
CA ASP A 115 21.85 6.62 13.30
C ASP A 115 20.87 5.44 13.12
N LYS A 116 21.28 4.22 13.51
CA LYS A 116 20.40 3.04 13.50
C LYS A 116 19.33 3.11 14.59
N THR A 117 19.70 3.57 15.79
CA THR A 117 18.76 3.72 16.90
C THR A 117 17.75 4.80 16.60
N GLU A 118 18.19 5.99 16.18
CA GLU A 118 17.30 7.09 15.79
C GLU A 118 16.37 6.69 14.63
N TYR A 119 16.90 6.03 13.61
CA TYR A 119 16.09 5.53 12.50
C TYR A 119 15.01 4.55 12.97
N ASN A 120 15.37 3.59 13.82
CA ASN A 120 14.43 2.59 14.32
C ASN A 120 13.38 3.22 15.24
N ASP A 121 13.76 4.18 16.08
CA ASP A 121 12.83 4.90 16.96
C ASP A 121 11.80 5.70 16.14
N ARG A 122 12.24 6.35 15.05
CA ARG A 122 11.34 7.06 14.13
C ARG A 122 10.48 6.12 13.28
N ARG A 123 11.03 4.98 12.84
CA ARG A 123 10.32 4.00 12.00
C ARG A 123 9.31 3.16 12.79
N PHE A 124 9.65 2.84 14.03
CA PHE A 124 8.91 1.97 14.93
C PHE A 124 8.75 2.64 16.30
N PRO A 125 8.05 3.79 16.38
CA PRO A 125 7.84 4.46 17.65
C PRO A 125 7.09 3.56 18.62
N THR A 126 7.34 3.76 19.91
CA THR A 126 6.74 3.01 21.01
C THR A 126 6.00 3.94 21.97
N GLY A 127 5.25 3.38 22.93
CA GLY A 127 4.58 4.16 23.97
C GLY A 127 3.63 5.25 23.45
N GLN A 128 3.80 6.47 23.97
CA GLN A 128 2.96 7.63 23.63
C GLN A 128 3.13 8.06 22.17
N ASP A 129 4.36 8.06 21.65
CA ASP A 129 4.65 8.48 20.27
C ASP A 129 3.95 7.58 19.26
N LYS A 130 3.91 6.26 19.52
CA LYS A 130 3.12 5.31 18.73
C LYS A 130 1.65 5.68 18.71
N THR A 131 1.08 5.98 19.88
CA THR A 131 -0.34 6.29 20.05
C THR A 131 -0.71 7.58 19.33
N VAL A 132 0.14 8.61 19.44
CA VAL A 132 -0.03 9.89 18.75
C VAL A 132 0.05 9.72 17.23
N LEU A 133 1.03 8.97 16.74
CA LEU A 133 1.18 8.67 15.31
C LEU A 133 -0.04 7.90 14.77
N GLU A 134 -0.47 6.84 15.45
CA GLU A 134 -1.62 6.03 15.03
C GLU A 134 -2.91 6.83 15.02
N ARG A 135 -3.13 7.68 16.02
CA ARG A 135 -4.26 8.61 16.06
C ARG A 135 -4.23 9.56 14.87
N ARG A 136 -3.08 10.21 14.59
CA ARG A 136 -2.94 11.14 13.45
C ARG A 136 -3.18 10.43 12.12
N ILE A 137 -2.61 9.24 11.92
CA ILE A 137 -2.83 8.44 10.70
C ILE A 137 -4.32 8.13 10.54
N ASN A 138 -5.01 7.69 11.60
CA ASN A 138 -6.44 7.38 11.53
C ASN A 138 -7.30 8.61 11.25
N GLU A 139 -6.96 9.77 11.85
CA GLU A 139 -7.61 11.05 11.55
C GLU A 139 -7.45 11.41 10.07
N LEU A 140 -6.24 11.30 9.51
CA LEU A 140 -5.99 11.57 8.08
C LEU A 140 -6.79 10.63 7.17
N TRP A 141 -6.84 9.33 7.48
CA TRP A 141 -7.66 8.36 6.75
C TRP A 141 -9.15 8.72 6.77
N PHE A 142 -9.65 9.12 7.95
CA PHE A 142 -11.04 9.47 8.12
C PHE A 142 -11.39 10.77 7.38
N TYR A 143 -10.67 11.85 7.61
CA TYR A 143 -11.02 13.14 7.02
C TYR A 143 -10.82 13.20 5.51
N ARG A 144 -9.84 12.46 4.97
CA ARG A 144 -9.56 12.47 3.54
C ARG A 144 -10.44 11.52 2.74
N ASN A 145 -10.62 10.30 3.24
CA ASN A 145 -11.24 9.21 2.49
C ASN A 145 -12.53 8.68 3.15
N ASN A 146 -13.00 9.30 4.24
CA ASN A 146 -14.08 8.81 5.08
C ASN A 146 -13.84 7.35 5.54
N LEU A 147 -12.57 6.95 5.69
CA LEU A 147 -12.18 5.59 6.05
C LEU A 147 -12.02 5.48 7.57
N LYS A 148 -12.84 4.61 8.19
CA LYS A 148 -12.88 4.40 9.64
C LYS A 148 -12.13 3.18 10.12
N CYS A 149 -12.06 2.16 9.28
CA CYS A 149 -11.37 0.94 9.64
C CYS A 149 -10.78 0.24 8.42
N TYR A 150 -9.87 -0.68 8.71
CA TYR A 150 -9.25 -1.48 7.68
C TYR A 150 -8.91 -2.87 8.19
N LYS A 151 -8.95 -3.84 7.28
CA LYS A 151 -8.41 -5.18 7.50
C LYS A 151 -7.48 -5.52 6.35
N ASP A 152 -6.20 -5.69 6.67
CA ASP A 152 -5.16 -6.06 5.71
C ASP A 152 -4.70 -7.49 5.99
N TYR A 153 -4.12 -8.17 5.00
CA TYR A 153 -3.58 -9.54 5.12
C TYR A 153 -2.08 -9.63 4.79
N ILE A 154 -1.43 -8.49 4.53
CA ILE A 154 0.04 -8.38 4.47
C ILE A 154 0.58 -8.08 5.86
#